data_AF-A0A1F9Q1K7-F1
#
_entry.id   AF-A0A1F9Q1K7-F1
#
_cell.length_a   1.000
_cell.length_b   1.000
_cell.length_c   1.000
_cell.angle_alpha   90.00
_cell.angle_beta   90.00
_cell.angle_gamma   90.00
#
_symmetry.space_group_name_H-M   'P 1'
#
loop_
_entity.id
_entity.type
_entity.pdbx_description
1 polymer ?
#
loop_
_entity_poly.entity_id
_entity_poly.type
_entity_poly.pdbx_seq_one_letter_code
_entity_poly.pdbx_strand_id
1 'polypeptide(L)'
;MMDARAQGYTLIELVISVAIVSLLATVALPMAEVAVQRSKEQELRLALREIRAGLDAYKRAVDEGRVVHTLVKSGYPASLRTLVDGEPDAGSPDGKDRIYFLRRIPRDPMSAEPDRSDEETWGLRSYESPADAPEAGE
;
A
#
# COMPACT_ATOMS: atom_id res chain seq x y z
N MET A 1 -14.09 65.87 -9.91
CA MET A 1 -13.67 64.61 -9.27
C MET A 1 -14.95 63.91 -8.83
N MET A 2 -15.45 62.97 -9.62
CA MET A 2 -16.69 62.24 -9.29
C MET A 2 -16.27 60.98 -8.55
N ASP A 3 -16.48 60.95 -7.24
CA ASP A 3 -16.32 59.74 -6.44
C ASP A 3 -17.36 58.73 -6.88
N ALA A 4 -16.89 57.64 -7.50
CA ALA A 4 -17.70 56.47 -7.74
C ALA A 4 -18.07 55.87 -6.38
N ARG A 5 -19.35 55.93 -6.00
CA ARG A 5 -19.86 55.20 -4.83
C ARG A 5 -19.62 53.71 -5.05
N ALA A 6 -18.71 53.13 -4.28
CA ALA A 6 -18.57 51.68 -4.20
C ALA A 6 -19.89 51.08 -3.71
N GLN A 7 -20.58 50.35 -4.57
CA GLN A 7 -21.75 49.56 -4.18
C GLN A 7 -21.26 48.32 -3.43
N GLY A 8 -21.72 48.15 -2.19
CA GLY A 8 -21.45 46.96 -1.39
C GLY A 8 -22.48 45.86 -1.63
N TYR A 9 -22.11 44.62 -1.32
CA TYR A 9 -23.00 43.46 -1.39
C TYR A 9 -24.08 43.51 -0.30
N THR A 10 -25.29 43.04 -0.63
CA THR A 10 -26.37 42.91 0.35
C THR A 10 -26.23 41.62 1.15
N LEU A 11 -26.85 41.57 2.35
CA LEU A 11 -26.90 40.34 3.15
C LEU A 11 -27.51 39.17 2.37
N ILE A 12 -28.58 39.42 1.61
CA ILE A 12 -29.25 38.37 0.83
C ILE A 12 -28.34 37.84 -0.29
N GLU A 13 -27.55 38.69 -0.92
CA GLU A 13 -26.62 38.30 -1.97
C GLU A 13 -25.46 37.45 -1.43
N LEU A 14 -24.94 37.79 -0.24
CA LEU A 14 -23.96 36.96 0.46
C LEU A 14 -24.55 35.59 0.85
N VAL A 15 -25.77 35.56 1.37
CA VAL A 15 -26.46 34.30 1.73
C VAL A 15 -26.69 33.42 0.50
N ILE A 16 -27.18 33.98 -0.60
CA ILE A 16 -27.39 33.24 -1.86
C ILE A 16 -26.06 32.72 -2.40
N SER A 17 -25.01 33.55 -2.41
CA SER A 17 -23.69 33.15 -2.89
C SER A 17 -23.11 32.00 -2.07
N VAL A 18 -23.17 32.09 -0.74
CA VAL A 18 -22.73 31.00 0.15
C VAL A 18 -23.58 29.75 -0.06
N ALA A 19 -24.91 29.88 -0.19
CA ALA A 19 -25.79 28.73 -0.44
C ALA A 19 -25.45 28.00 -1.75
N ILE A 20 -25.16 28.74 -2.82
CA ILE A 20 -24.74 28.16 -4.11
C ILE A 20 -23.39 27.45 -3.96
N VAL A 21 -22.41 28.09 -3.31
CA VAL A 21 -21.08 27.47 -3.09
C VAL A 21 -21.20 26.21 -2.23
N SER A 22 -21.99 26.25 -1.16
CA SER A 22 -22.24 25.09 -0.31
C SER A 22 -22.90 23.95 -1.08
N LEU A 23 -23.90 24.24 -1.92
CA LEU A 23 -24.57 23.24 -2.75
C LEU A 23 -23.61 22.63 -3.79
N LEU A 24 -22.75 23.43 -4.41
CA LEU A 24 -21.75 22.90 -5.34
C LEU A 24 -20.71 22.05 -4.62
N ALA A 25 -20.27 22.46 -3.42
CA ALA A 25 -19.32 21.71 -2.62
C ALA A 25 -19.84 20.33 -2.23
N THR A 26 -21.13 20.19 -1.89
CA THR A 26 -21.71 18.88 -1.50
C THR A 26 -21.69 17.85 -2.63
N VAL A 27 -21.73 18.29 -3.89
CA VAL A 27 -21.67 17.42 -5.07
C VAL A 27 -20.22 17.16 -5.49
N ALA A 28 -19.36 18.19 -5.46
CA ALA A 28 -18.00 18.10 -5.96
C ALA A 28 -17.05 17.27 -5.07
N LEU A 29 -17.15 17.39 -3.74
CA LEU A 29 -16.27 16.71 -2.79
C LEU A 29 -16.33 15.17 -2.86
N PRO A 30 -17.51 14.50 -2.82
CA PRO A 30 -17.55 13.04 -2.87
C PRO A 30 -16.99 12.46 -4.17
N MET A 31 -17.09 13.20 -5.29
CA MET A 31 -16.49 12.78 -6.56
C MET A 31 -14.95 12.78 -6.49
N ALA A 32 -14.35 13.77 -5.83
CA ALA A 32 -12.91 13.84 -5.62
C ALA A 32 -12.43 12.70 -4.71
N GLU A 33 -13.15 12.41 -3.63
CA GLU A 33 -12.83 11.29 -2.73
C GLU A 33 -12.84 9.94 -3.46
N VAL A 34 -13.85 9.69 -4.30
CA VAL A 34 -13.92 8.46 -5.12
C VAL A 34 -12.74 8.38 -6.11
N ALA A 35 -12.33 9.50 -6.70
CA ALA A 35 -11.18 9.51 -7.60
C ALA A 35 -9.88 9.14 -6.86
N VAL A 36 -9.66 9.71 -5.66
CA VAL A 36 -8.51 9.37 -4.81
C VAL A 36 -8.56 7.91 -4.38
N GLN A 37 -9.73 7.40 -3.95
CA GLN A 37 -9.90 6.01 -3.57
C GLN A 37 -9.54 5.07 -4.72
N ARG A 38 -10.00 5.35 -5.94
CA ARG A 38 -9.68 4.55 -7.13
C ARG A 38 -8.18 4.55 -7.44
N SER A 39 -7.49 5.67 -7.27
CA SER A 39 -6.02 5.72 -7.41
C SER A 39 -5.35 4.79 -6.39
N LYS A 40 -5.71 4.92 -5.11
CA LYS A 40 -5.17 4.07 -4.04
C LYS A 40 -5.46 2.59 -4.27
N GLU A 41 -6.64 2.23 -4.78
CA GLU A 41 -6.97 0.84 -5.13
C GLU A 41 -6.10 0.29 -6.28
N GLN A 42 -5.79 1.13 -7.28
CA GLN A 42 -4.91 0.72 -8.38
C GLN A 42 -3.49 0.49 -7.87
N GLU A 43 -2.98 1.39 -7.04
CA GLU A 43 -1.69 1.27 -6.36
C GLU A 43 -1.65 0.03 -5.46
N LEU A 44 -2.71 -0.23 -4.70
CA LEU A 44 -2.84 -1.41 -3.83
C LEU A 44 -2.75 -2.70 -4.66
N ARG A 45 -3.49 -2.79 -5.76
CA ARG A 45 -3.44 -3.95 -6.66
C ARG A 45 -2.06 -4.13 -7.30
N LEU A 46 -1.31 -3.06 -7.53
CA LEU A 46 0.06 -3.14 -8.05
C LEU A 46 1.02 -3.65 -6.97
N ALA A 47 0.97 -3.05 -5.77
CA ALA A 47 1.80 -3.43 -4.64
C ALA A 47 1.58 -4.90 -4.22
N LEU A 48 0.33 -5.36 -4.14
CA LEU A 48 0.02 -6.76 -3.81
C LEU A 48 0.53 -7.74 -4.88
N ARG A 49 0.52 -7.35 -6.16
CA ARG A 49 1.09 -8.16 -7.24
C ARG A 49 2.61 -8.23 -7.15
N GLU A 50 3.26 -7.12 -6.82
CA GLU A 50 4.70 -7.07 -6.57
C GLU A 50 5.10 -7.98 -5.39
N ILE A 51 4.42 -7.87 -4.25
CA ILE A 51 4.66 -8.71 -3.07
C ILE A 51 4.46 -10.19 -3.42
N ARG A 52 3.35 -10.54 -4.09
CA ARG A 52 3.08 -11.93 -4.50
C ARG A 52 4.16 -12.47 -5.43
N ALA A 53 4.59 -11.69 -6.42
CA ALA A 53 5.66 -12.11 -7.32
C ALA A 53 6.99 -12.36 -6.58
N GLY A 54 7.31 -11.54 -5.56
CA GLY A 54 8.47 -11.74 -4.69
C GLY A 54 8.35 -13.04 -3.86
N LEU A 55 7.19 -13.29 -3.27
CA LEU A 55 6.91 -14.53 -2.53
C LEU A 55 6.99 -15.78 -3.42
N ASP A 56 6.41 -15.72 -4.62
CA ASP A 56 6.46 -16.81 -5.59
C ASP A 56 7.89 -17.07 -6.10
N ALA A 57 8.71 -16.02 -6.21
CA ALA A 57 10.13 -16.15 -6.53
C ALA A 57 10.92 -16.78 -5.38
N TYR A 58 10.62 -16.41 -4.13
CA TYR A 58 11.22 -17.04 -2.94
C TYR A 58 10.89 -18.53 -2.89
N LYS A 59 9.61 -18.88 -3.02
CA LYS A 59 9.16 -20.28 -2.99
C LYS A 59 9.83 -21.11 -4.09
N ARG A 60 9.95 -20.56 -5.30
CA ARG A 60 10.71 -21.22 -6.39
C ARG A 60 12.18 -21.42 -6.04
N ALA A 61 12.85 -20.44 -5.45
CA ALA A 61 14.25 -20.58 -5.05
C ALA A 61 14.44 -21.64 -3.95
N VAL A 62 13.47 -21.78 -3.05
CA VAL A 62 13.41 -22.87 -2.07
C VAL A 62 13.22 -24.22 -2.76
N ASP A 63 12.27 -24.32 -3.69
CA ASP A 63 11.98 -25.56 -4.41
C ASP A 63 13.15 -25.99 -5.33
N GLU A 64 13.92 -25.03 -5.84
CA GLU A 64 15.17 -25.24 -6.59
C GLU A 64 16.37 -25.59 -5.69
N GLY A 65 16.22 -25.54 -4.36
CA GLY A 65 17.29 -25.79 -3.39
C GLY A 65 18.34 -24.67 -3.30
N ARG A 66 18.08 -23.49 -3.89
CA ARG A 66 18.97 -22.32 -3.83
C ARG A 66 18.83 -21.55 -2.52
N VAL A 67 17.67 -21.62 -1.87
CA VAL A 67 17.48 -21.14 -0.51
C VAL A 67 17.34 -22.34 0.42
N VAL A 68 18.21 -22.42 1.42
CA VAL A 68 18.18 -23.50 2.40
C VAL A 68 16.96 -23.32 3.30
N HIS A 69 16.08 -24.31 3.31
CA HIS A 69 14.91 -24.34 4.19
C HIS A 69 14.84 -25.66 4.94
N THR A 70 14.31 -25.61 6.17
CA THR A 70 13.99 -26.83 6.92
C THR A 70 12.66 -27.39 6.39
N LEU A 71 12.59 -28.70 6.16
CA LEU A 71 11.40 -29.41 5.64
C LEU A 71 10.12 -29.24 6.47
N VAL A 72 10.22 -28.69 7.69
CA VAL A 72 9.11 -28.44 8.60
C VAL A 72 8.41 -27.10 8.31
N LYS A 73 9.04 -26.19 7.53
CA LYS A 73 8.50 -24.85 7.25
C LYS A 73 7.72 -24.81 5.93
N SER A 74 6.80 -23.84 5.81
CA SER A 74 5.90 -23.63 4.65
C SER A 74 6.62 -23.36 3.30
N GLY A 75 7.93 -23.10 3.32
CA GLY A 75 8.72 -22.73 2.15
C GLY A 75 8.55 -21.27 1.71
N TYR A 76 7.86 -20.45 2.50
CA TYR A 76 7.76 -19.00 2.35
C TYR A 76 8.64 -18.28 3.39
N PRO A 77 9.04 -17.02 3.15
CA PRO A 77 9.83 -16.28 4.11
C PRO A 77 9.02 -15.99 5.38
N ALA A 78 9.71 -15.85 6.52
CA ALA A 78 9.07 -15.52 7.80
C ALA A 78 8.57 -14.05 7.86
N SER A 79 9.15 -13.15 7.06
CA SER A 79 8.76 -11.74 6.98
C SER A 79 8.96 -11.18 5.57
N LEU A 80 8.34 -10.03 5.28
CA LEU A 80 8.54 -9.35 4.00
C LEU A 80 9.95 -8.75 3.91
N ARG A 81 10.57 -8.39 5.05
CA ARG A 81 11.97 -7.96 5.12
C ARG A 81 12.94 -8.96 4.51
N THR A 82 12.73 -10.26 4.71
CA THR A 82 13.57 -11.30 4.10
C THR A 82 13.65 -11.18 2.57
N LEU A 83 12.58 -10.74 1.91
CA LEU A 83 12.56 -10.57 0.45
C LEU A 83 13.50 -9.45 -0.03
N VAL A 84 13.76 -8.44 0.82
CA VAL A 84 14.62 -7.29 0.52
C VAL A 84 16.04 -7.49 1.03
N ASP A 85 16.21 -8.06 2.22
CA ASP A 85 17.53 -8.39 2.79
C ASP A 85 18.22 -9.50 1.98
N GLY A 86 17.41 -10.31 1.28
CA GLY A 86 17.83 -11.44 0.49
C GLY A 86 18.30 -12.63 1.35
N GLU A 87 18.46 -13.78 0.71
CA GLU A 87 18.97 -15.00 1.35
C GLU A 87 20.29 -15.43 0.72
N PRO A 88 21.20 -16.10 1.46
CA PRO A 88 22.39 -16.71 0.87
C PRO A 88 22.01 -17.70 -0.25
N ASP A 89 22.70 -17.61 -1.39
CA ASP A 89 22.51 -18.56 -2.50
C ASP A 89 23.33 -19.84 -2.24
N ALA A 90 22.64 -20.95 -1.97
CA ALA A 90 23.26 -22.25 -1.78
C ALA A 90 23.95 -22.79 -3.05
N GLY A 91 23.59 -22.26 -4.22
CA GLY A 91 24.24 -22.57 -5.49
C GLY A 91 25.51 -21.76 -5.76
N SER A 92 25.83 -20.76 -4.93
CA SER A 92 27.04 -19.95 -5.08
C SER A 92 28.30 -20.77 -4.75
N PRO A 93 29.28 -20.88 -5.66
CA PRO A 93 30.52 -21.62 -5.42
C PRO A 93 31.29 -21.15 -4.18
N ASP A 94 31.20 -19.85 -3.88
CA ASP A 94 31.92 -19.21 -2.78
C ASP A 94 31.02 -18.95 -1.55
N GLY A 95 29.71 -19.22 -1.67
CA GLY A 95 28.70 -18.97 -0.63
C GLY A 95 28.53 -17.49 -0.25
N LYS A 96 29.02 -16.56 -1.08
CA LYS A 96 28.99 -15.11 -0.81
C LYS A 96 27.83 -14.41 -1.49
N ASP A 97 27.26 -15.02 -2.53
CA ASP A 97 26.16 -14.40 -3.27
C ASP A 97 24.87 -14.50 -2.48
N ARG A 98 24.02 -13.48 -2.65
CA ARG A 98 22.68 -13.43 -2.07
C ARG A 98 21.66 -13.32 -3.19
N ILE A 99 20.51 -13.97 -3.01
CA ILE A 99 19.34 -13.84 -3.86
C ILE A 99 18.41 -12.83 -3.23
N TYR A 100 18.08 -11.78 -3.99
CA TYR A 100 17.12 -10.76 -3.59
C TYR A 100 15.82 -10.94 -4.38
N PHE A 101 14.68 -10.82 -3.72
CA PHE A 101 13.36 -11.09 -4.31
C PHE A 101 12.55 -9.82 -4.54
N LEU A 102 12.78 -8.79 -3.71
CA LEU A 102 12.20 -7.46 -3.85
C LEU A 102 13.28 -6.40 -3.76
N ARG A 103 13.07 -5.26 -4.45
CA ARG A 103 13.95 -4.09 -4.35
C ARG A 103 13.67 -3.25 -3.11
N ARG A 104 12.40 -3.23 -2.70
CA ARG A 104 11.87 -2.60 -1.49
C ARG A 104 10.54 -3.25 -1.15
N ILE A 105 10.08 -3.10 0.08
CA ILE A 105 8.71 -3.44 0.45
C ILE A 105 7.84 -2.26 0.00
N PRO A 106 6.88 -2.44 -0.93
CA PRO A 106 5.94 -1.36 -1.24
C PRO A 106 5.07 -1.09 -0.01
N ARG A 107 4.74 0.18 0.27
CA ARG A 107 3.84 0.55 1.37
C ARG A 107 2.37 0.30 1.00
N ASP A 108 1.53 -0.02 1.98
CA ASP A 108 0.08 -0.06 1.76
C ASP A 108 -0.46 1.37 1.50
N PRO A 109 -0.98 1.69 0.29
CA PRO A 109 -1.52 3.02 -0.03
C PRO A 109 -2.83 3.35 0.71
N MET A 110 -3.46 2.36 1.35
CA MET A 110 -4.63 2.55 2.21
C MET A 110 -4.27 2.85 3.66
N SER A 111 -3.01 2.65 4.07
CA SER A 111 -2.58 2.92 5.44
C SER A 111 -2.60 4.42 5.75
N ALA A 112 -3.21 4.77 6.89
CA ALA A 112 -3.25 6.14 7.40
C ALA A 112 -2.11 6.45 8.40
N GLU A 113 -1.20 5.51 8.65
CA GLU A 113 -0.19 5.61 9.71
C GLU A 113 1.16 6.01 9.09
N PRO A 114 1.57 7.30 9.10
CA PRO A 114 2.79 7.76 8.44
C PRO A 114 4.08 7.28 9.12
N ASP A 115 4.03 6.98 10.42
CA ASP A 115 5.22 6.67 11.23
C ASP A 115 5.60 5.17 11.21
N ARG A 116 4.71 4.30 10.71
CA ARG A 116 4.98 2.87 10.56
C ARG A 116 5.90 2.59 9.37
N SER A 117 6.78 1.61 9.52
CA SER A 117 7.58 1.12 8.40
C SER A 117 6.69 0.47 7.34
N ASP A 118 7.18 0.42 6.09
CA ASP A 118 6.39 -0.08 4.96
C ASP A 118 5.87 -1.52 5.17
N GLU A 119 6.64 -2.36 5.86
CA GLU A 119 6.22 -3.72 6.24
C GLU A 119 5.03 -3.72 7.21
N GLU A 120 5.07 -2.89 8.23
CA GLU A 120 4.06 -2.84 9.30
C GLU A 120 2.73 -2.23 8.85
N THR A 121 2.70 -1.65 7.64
CA THR A 121 1.46 -1.17 7.02
C THR A 121 0.62 -2.29 6.44
N TRP A 122 1.19 -3.48 6.22
CA TRP A 122 0.46 -4.62 5.67
C TRP A 122 -0.18 -5.48 6.76
N GLY A 123 -1.43 -5.90 6.51
CA GLY A 123 -2.09 -6.89 7.34
C GLY A 123 -1.45 -8.27 7.21
N LEU A 124 -1.24 -8.95 8.34
CA LEU A 124 -0.76 -10.33 8.37
C LEU A 124 -1.94 -11.29 8.28
N ARG A 125 -1.76 -12.36 7.51
CA ARG A 125 -2.72 -13.45 7.40
C ARG A 125 -1.98 -14.78 7.30
N SER A 126 -2.22 -15.66 8.26
CA SER A 126 -1.70 -17.02 8.29
C SER A 126 -2.46 -17.90 7.28
N TYR A 127 -1.80 -18.96 6.82
CA TYR A 127 -2.45 -19.96 5.97
C TYR A 127 -3.62 -20.66 6.67
N GLU A 128 -3.55 -20.78 7.99
CA GLU A 128 -4.56 -21.45 8.83
C GLU A 128 -5.78 -20.57 9.10
N SER A 129 -5.65 -19.25 8.94
CA SER A 129 -6.74 -18.31 9.17
C SER A 129 -7.70 -18.19 7.97
N PRO A 130 -9.02 -18.09 8.20
CA PRO A 130 -9.96 -17.84 7.11
C PRO A 130 -9.80 -16.43 6.53
N ALA A 131 -10.43 -16.16 5.39
CA ALA A 131 -10.24 -14.88 4.68
C ALA A 131 -10.95 -13.70 5.36
N ASP A 132 -12.05 -13.98 6.06
CA ASP A 132 -12.88 -13.03 6.78
C ASP A 132 -12.41 -12.76 8.22
N ALA A 133 -11.55 -13.61 8.78
CA ALA A 133 -10.90 -13.41 10.07
C ALA A 133 -9.40 -13.72 9.98
N PRO A 134 -8.58 -12.79 9.42
CA PRO A 134 -7.14 -12.98 9.29
C PRO A 134 -6.44 -12.91 10.65
N GLU A 135 -5.56 -13.86 10.90
CA GLU A 135 -4.70 -13.89 12.08
C GLU A 135 -3.22 -13.95 11.66
N ALA A 136 -2.31 -13.45 12.50
CA ALA A 136 -0.88 -13.59 12.23
C ALA A 136 -0.46 -15.07 12.38
N GLY A 137 0.46 -15.52 11.52
CA GLY A 137 1.08 -16.85 11.63
C GLY A 137 2.26 -16.86 12.59
N GLU A 138 2.70 -18.07 12.96
CA GLU A 138 3.95 -18.31 13.71
C GLU A 138 5.21 -18.22 12.84
#